data_AF-A0A059WMH1-F1
#
_entry.id   AF-A0A059WMH1-F1
#
_cell.length_a   1.000
_cell.length_b   1.000
_cell.length_c   1.000
_cell.angle_alpha   90.00
_cell.angle_beta   90.00
_cell.angle_gamma   90.00
#
_symmetry.space_group_name_H-M   'P 1'
#
loop_
_entity.id
_entity.type
_entity.pdbx_description
1 polymer ?
#
loop_
_entity_poly.entity_id
_entity_poly.type
_entity_poly.pdbx_seq_one_letter_code
_entity_poly.pdbx_strand_id
1 'polypeptide(L)'
;MRTPQIPKFQIGPDLTVCAGRQRVTSCDLSATVEPEQFMPQHIQNNFIILTGGPGSGKTSLISALGQRGYATSTEAGRAIIRHHQIVDGPALPWKDPAIFAELMLSWEMRSYDSAAESADLVFFDRGVPDIVGYLELSGLEVPAHVHKAAGIFRYNPTVFILPPWPEIFTQDTERKQTLEEAERTFHAMVSAYSDCGYALVEVPRVPISERVAFLVETIGAVT
;
A
#
# COMPACT_ATOMS: atom_id res chain seq x y z
N MET A 1 41.34 -14.05 8.60
CA MET A 1 40.14 -14.52 7.89
C MET A 1 39.44 -15.53 8.79
N ARG A 2 38.27 -15.19 9.35
CA ARG A 2 37.44 -16.09 10.16
C ARG A 2 36.15 -16.35 9.40
N THR A 3 35.91 -17.61 9.07
CA THR A 3 34.68 -18.08 8.43
C THR A 3 33.52 -17.97 9.43
N PRO A 4 32.36 -17.40 9.07
CA PRO A 4 31.21 -17.39 9.97
C PRO A 4 30.56 -18.78 10.04
N GLN A 5 30.31 -19.25 11.27
CA GLN A 5 29.61 -20.50 11.57
C GLN A 5 28.10 -20.31 11.38
N ILE A 6 27.48 -21.18 10.58
CA ILE A 6 26.02 -21.28 10.41
C ILE A 6 25.46 -22.16 11.55
N PRO A 7 24.45 -21.73 12.32
CA PRO A 7 23.84 -22.56 13.36
C PRO A 7 23.08 -23.74 12.74
N LYS A 8 23.35 -24.95 13.24
CA LYS A 8 22.63 -26.18 12.88
C LYS A 8 21.29 -26.21 13.63
N PHE A 9 20.18 -26.17 12.90
CA PHE A 9 18.87 -26.55 13.45
C PHE A 9 18.82 -28.07 13.61
N GLN A 10 18.68 -28.56 14.85
CA GLN A 10 18.36 -29.96 15.14
C GLN A 10 16.84 -30.14 15.02
N ILE A 11 16.43 -30.99 14.08
CA ILE A 11 15.05 -31.45 13.96
C ILE A 11 14.91 -32.63 14.92
N GLY A 12 14.02 -32.50 15.92
CA GLY A 12 13.74 -33.55 16.90
C GLY A 12 13.04 -34.77 16.26
N PRO A 13 13.16 -35.98 16.84
CA PRO A 13 12.64 -37.19 16.25
C PRO A 13 11.18 -37.37 16.67
N ASP A 14 10.23 -36.92 15.84
CA ASP A 14 8.85 -37.43 15.89
C ASP A 14 8.19 -37.32 14.52
N LEU A 15 8.69 -38.14 13.59
CA LEU A 15 8.00 -38.47 12.34
C LEU A 15 7.92 -39.99 12.26
N THR A 16 6.90 -40.54 12.90
CA THR A 16 6.46 -41.91 12.62
C THR A 16 5.82 -41.90 11.24
N VAL A 17 6.52 -42.48 10.26
CA VAL A 17 6.00 -42.76 8.93
C VAL A 17 4.99 -43.91 9.04
N CYS A 18 3.71 -43.58 9.08
CA CYS A 18 2.65 -44.57 8.90
C CYS A 18 2.35 -44.72 7.40
N ALA A 19 2.91 -45.76 6.78
CA ALA A 19 2.48 -46.25 5.48
C ALA A 19 1.09 -46.88 5.62
N GLY A 20 0.06 -46.22 5.08
CA GLY A 20 -1.32 -46.73 5.14
C GLY A 20 -2.22 -46.04 4.14
N ARG A 21 -2.51 -46.73 3.03
CA ARG A 21 -3.44 -46.30 1.97
C ARG A 21 -4.87 -46.33 2.51
N GLN A 22 -5.40 -45.20 2.98
CA GLN A 22 -6.81 -45.06 3.31
C GLN A 22 -7.43 -43.86 2.58
N ARG A 23 -8.54 -44.13 1.90
CA ARG A 23 -9.38 -43.15 1.21
C ARG A 23 -9.92 -42.17 2.25
N VAL A 24 -9.67 -40.89 2.07
CA VAL A 24 -10.40 -39.83 2.76
C VAL A 24 -11.78 -39.75 2.11
N THR A 25 -12.76 -40.41 2.72
CA THR A 25 -14.18 -40.23 2.40
C THR A 25 -14.69 -38.99 3.13
N SER A 26 -15.32 -38.08 2.37
CA SER A 26 -16.15 -36.93 2.81
C SER A 26 -15.49 -35.96 3.80
N CYS A 27 -14.98 -34.85 3.27
CA CYS A 27 -14.70 -33.66 4.06
C CYS A 27 -16.02 -32.94 4.32
N ASP A 28 -16.43 -32.85 5.59
CA ASP A 28 -17.59 -32.06 6.03
C ASP A 28 -17.33 -30.58 5.71
N LEU A 29 -18.01 -30.07 4.69
CA LEU A 29 -18.09 -28.64 4.35
C LEU A 29 -19.18 -28.00 5.22
N SER A 30 -18.93 -27.88 6.51
CA SER A 30 -19.81 -27.14 7.43
C SER A 30 -19.05 -26.56 8.62
N ALA A 31 -17.87 -26.00 8.38
CA ALA A 31 -17.29 -25.04 9.32
C ALA A 31 -17.71 -23.63 8.88
N THR A 32 -18.84 -23.16 9.41
CA THR A 32 -19.19 -21.74 9.41
C THR A 32 -18.16 -21.03 10.27
N VAL A 33 -17.22 -20.32 9.64
CA VAL A 33 -16.37 -19.36 10.34
C VAL A 33 -17.25 -18.15 10.61
N GLU A 34 -17.70 -18.02 11.85
CA GLU A 34 -18.30 -16.78 12.37
C GLU A 34 -17.35 -15.61 12.05
N PRO A 35 -17.84 -14.48 11.52
CA PRO A 35 -16.99 -13.34 11.26
C PRO A 35 -16.55 -12.76 12.61
N GLU A 36 -15.35 -13.11 13.06
CA GLU A 36 -14.65 -12.34 14.09
C GLU A 36 -14.68 -10.88 13.63
N GLN A 37 -15.38 -10.04 14.39
CA GLN A 37 -15.36 -8.60 14.24
C GLN A 37 -13.90 -8.16 14.28
N PHE A 38 -13.38 -7.81 13.11
CA PHE A 38 -11.99 -7.47 12.93
C PHE A 38 -11.74 -6.13 13.66
N MET A 39 -11.28 -6.21 14.91
CA MET A 39 -10.81 -5.03 15.63
C MET A 39 -9.49 -4.58 14.97
N PRO A 40 -9.34 -3.30 14.58
CA PRO A 40 -8.09 -2.82 14.02
C PRO A 40 -6.97 -3.04 15.04
N GLN A 41 -6.00 -3.88 14.68
CA GLN A 41 -4.79 -4.06 15.46
C GLN A 41 -3.92 -2.80 15.24
N HIS A 42 -3.73 -2.03 16.31
CA HIS A 42 -2.85 -0.86 16.43
C HIS A 42 -2.83 0.14 15.25
N ILE A 43 -3.60 1.23 15.41
CA ILE A 43 -3.52 2.40 14.53
C ILE A 43 -2.17 3.13 14.74
N GLN A 44 -1.42 3.35 13.66
CA GLN A 44 -0.17 4.11 13.68
C GLN A 44 -0.43 5.59 13.38
N ASN A 45 -0.60 6.40 14.43
CA ASN A 45 -0.91 7.82 14.28
C ASN A 45 0.24 8.63 13.64
N ASN A 46 1.47 8.17 13.72
CA ASN A 46 2.62 8.83 13.08
C ASN A 46 2.77 8.46 11.59
N PHE A 47 1.96 7.55 11.06
CA PHE A 47 2.04 7.14 9.66
C PHE A 47 1.03 7.91 8.82
N ILE A 48 1.54 8.84 8.02
CA ILE A 48 0.73 9.77 7.23
C ILE A 48 0.68 9.32 5.78
N ILE A 49 -0.50 8.98 5.28
CA ILE A 49 -0.67 8.62 3.87
C ILE A 49 -0.84 9.87 3.02
N LEU A 50 -0.10 9.93 1.91
CA LEU A 50 -0.43 10.75 0.75
C LEU A 50 -0.87 9.84 -0.39
N THR A 51 -2.14 9.94 -0.80
CA THR A 51 -2.70 9.21 -1.95
C THR A 51 -3.18 10.17 -3.04
N GLY A 52 -3.44 9.65 -4.23
CA GLY A 52 -3.95 10.42 -5.36
C GLY A 52 -3.59 9.84 -6.72
N GLY A 53 -4.23 10.40 -7.74
CA GLY A 53 -3.98 10.06 -9.13
C GLY A 53 -2.60 10.50 -9.63
N PRO A 54 -2.17 9.99 -10.79
CA PRO A 54 -1.01 10.51 -11.49
C PRO A 54 -1.15 12.01 -11.82
N GLY A 55 -0.02 12.71 -11.96
CA GLY A 55 0.00 14.14 -12.28
C GLY A 55 -0.47 15.09 -11.17
N SER A 56 -0.80 14.59 -9.97
CA SER A 56 -1.24 15.39 -8.81
C SER A 56 -0.11 16.12 -8.05
N GLY A 57 1.14 15.97 -8.49
CA GLY A 57 2.32 16.52 -7.83
C GLY A 57 2.76 15.78 -6.56
N LYS A 58 2.21 14.58 -6.29
CA LYS A 58 2.52 13.74 -5.12
C LYS A 58 4.00 13.50 -4.90
N THR A 59 4.69 13.03 -5.94
CA THR A 59 6.12 12.72 -5.89
C THR A 59 6.96 13.95 -5.50
N SER A 60 6.64 15.11 -6.07
CA SER A 60 7.32 16.37 -5.75
C SER A 60 7.04 16.82 -4.32
N LEU A 61 5.82 16.61 -3.83
CA LEU A 61 5.45 16.92 -2.45
C LEU A 61 6.19 16.04 -1.44
N ILE A 62 6.26 14.73 -1.70
CA ILE A 62 6.99 13.77 -0.86
C ILE A 62 8.50 14.06 -0.87
N SER A 63 9.07 14.39 -2.03
CA SER A 63 10.47 14.83 -2.12
C SER A 63 10.73 16.08 -1.28
N ALA A 64 9.83 17.07 -1.31
CA ALA A 64 9.94 18.29 -0.50
C ALA A 64 9.78 18.04 1.00
N LEU A 65 9.01 17.03 1.41
CA LEU A 65 8.93 16.58 2.80
C LEU A 65 10.25 15.93 3.24
N GLY A 66 10.81 15.05 2.42
CA GLY A 66 12.11 14.43 2.68
C GLY A 66 13.25 15.44 2.80
N GLN A 67 13.26 16.47 1.93
CA GLN A 67 14.24 17.58 2.02
C GLN A 67 14.13 18.41 3.31
N ARG A 68 12.97 18.37 3.97
CA ARG A 68 12.76 19.00 5.29
C ARG A 68 13.08 18.07 6.47
N GLY A 69 13.58 16.87 6.20
CA GLY A 69 14.04 15.93 7.22
C GLY A 69 12.99 14.91 7.68
N TYR A 70 11.79 14.89 7.07
CA TYR A 70 10.78 13.87 7.39
C TYR A 70 11.13 12.54 6.74
N ALA A 71 10.81 11.43 7.43
CA ALA A 71 10.90 10.10 6.84
C ALA A 71 9.83 9.92 5.76
N THR A 72 10.19 9.26 4.66
CA THR A 72 9.28 8.99 3.55
C THR A 72 9.39 7.56 3.04
N SER A 73 8.27 6.97 2.59
CA SER A 73 8.29 5.68 1.91
C SER A 73 8.63 5.83 0.42
N THR A 74 9.15 4.75 -0.18
CA THR A 74 9.37 4.67 -1.64
C THR A 74 8.10 4.13 -2.31
N GLU A 75 7.63 4.77 -3.39
CA GLU A 75 6.45 4.29 -4.12
C GLU A 75 6.69 2.89 -4.73
N ALA A 76 5.89 1.91 -4.28
CA ALA A 76 5.99 0.53 -4.73
C ALA A 76 5.79 0.39 -6.25
N GLY A 77 4.73 0.99 -6.79
CA GLY A 77 4.33 0.80 -8.19
C GLY A 77 5.40 1.19 -9.21
N ARG A 78 6.04 2.37 -9.07
CA ARG A 78 7.15 2.78 -9.95
C ARG A 78 8.38 1.88 -9.80
N ALA A 79 8.69 1.40 -8.59
CA ALA A 79 9.82 0.49 -8.40
C ALA A 79 9.57 -0.88 -9.05
N ILE A 80 8.39 -1.45 -8.86
CA ILE A 80 7.98 -2.74 -9.45
C ILE A 80 7.99 -2.65 -10.97
N ILE A 81 7.39 -1.60 -11.57
CA ILE A 81 7.38 -1.43 -13.03
C ILE A 81 8.81 -1.41 -13.58
N ARG A 82 9.71 -0.61 -13.01
CA ARG A 82 11.09 -0.52 -13.49
C ARG A 82 11.81 -1.86 -13.42
N HIS A 83 11.68 -2.59 -12.31
CA HIS A 83 12.30 -3.91 -12.18
C HIS A 83 11.74 -4.92 -13.18
N HIS A 84 10.41 -4.98 -13.33
CA HIS A 84 9.77 -5.95 -14.22
C HIS A 84 9.95 -5.61 -15.71
N GLN A 85 10.11 -4.33 -16.08
CA GLN A 85 10.49 -3.96 -17.44
C GLN A 85 11.90 -4.45 -17.80
N ILE A 86 12.87 -4.32 -16.89
CA ILE A 86 14.26 -4.73 -17.14
C ILE A 86 14.38 -6.25 -17.38
N VAL A 87 13.59 -7.05 -16.65
CA VAL A 87 13.66 -8.52 -16.70
C VAL A 87 12.56 -9.15 -17.57
N ASP A 88 11.75 -8.35 -18.27
CA ASP A 88 10.54 -8.78 -18.99
C ASP A 88 9.59 -9.65 -18.11
N GLY A 89 9.48 -9.27 -16.84
CA GLY A 89 8.63 -9.96 -15.87
C GLY A 89 7.13 -9.75 -16.13
N PRO A 90 6.26 -10.51 -15.45
CA PRO A 90 4.81 -10.44 -15.66
C PRO A 90 4.13 -9.30 -14.88
N ALA A 91 4.69 -8.87 -13.75
CA ALA A 91 4.06 -7.90 -12.84
C ALA A 91 4.15 -6.45 -13.37
N LEU A 92 3.42 -6.19 -14.44
CA LEU A 92 3.21 -4.87 -15.02
C LEU A 92 1.71 -4.62 -15.11
N PRO A 93 1.24 -3.38 -14.90
CA PRO A 93 -0.19 -3.05 -14.91
C PRO A 93 -0.91 -3.46 -16.21
N TRP A 94 -0.18 -3.45 -17.33
CA TRP A 94 -0.69 -3.79 -18.65
C TRP A 94 -0.43 -5.24 -19.09
N LYS A 95 0.27 -6.05 -18.27
CA LYS A 95 0.60 -7.45 -18.58
C LYS A 95 -0.14 -8.39 -17.65
N ASP A 96 0.00 -8.18 -16.34
CA ASP A 96 -0.74 -8.90 -15.31
C ASP A 96 -1.03 -7.97 -14.11
N PRO A 97 -2.20 -7.29 -14.13
CA PRO A 97 -2.59 -6.37 -13.06
C PRO A 97 -2.80 -7.07 -11.71
N ALA A 98 -3.17 -8.36 -11.69
CA ALA A 98 -3.36 -9.10 -10.45
C ALA A 98 -2.02 -9.40 -9.77
N ILE A 99 -1.02 -9.90 -10.51
CA ILE A 99 0.33 -10.09 -9.95
C ILE A 99 0.94 -8.74 -9.53
N PHE A 100 0.73 -7.69 -10.33
CA PHE A 100 1.19 -6.35 -9.96
C PHE A 100 0.58 -5.87 -8.63
N ALA A 101 -0.71 -6.10 -8.40
CA ALA A 101 -1.37 -5.78 -7.14
C ALA A 101 -0.79 -6.56 -5.94
N GLU A 102 -0.51 -7.86 -6.09
CA GLU A 102 0.09 -8.68 -5.01
C GLU A 102 1.50 -8.20 -4.64
N LEU A 103 2.29 -7.79 -5.62
CA LEU A 103 3.62 -7.22 -5.35
C LEU A 103 3.52 -5.85 -4.68
N MET A 104 2.56 -5.01 -5.08
CA MET A 104 2.31 -3.74 -4.38
C MET A 104 1.88 -4.00 -2.94
N LEU A 105 0.96 -4.92 -2.69
CA LEU A 105 0.52 -5.29 -1.34
C LEU A 105 1.69 -5.72 -0.46
N SER A 106 2.51 -6.65 -0.97
CA SER A 106 3.70 -7.15 -0.27
C SER A 106 4.70 -6.04 0.04
N TRP A 107 4.87 -5.10 -0.88
CA TRP A 107 5.74 -3.95 -0.70
C TRP A 107 5.21 -3.00 0.38
N GLU A 108 3.91 -2.67 0.36
CA GLU A 108 3.35 -1.74 1.34
C GLU A 108 3.34 -2.30 2.76
N MET A 109 3.06 -3.61 2.93
CA MET A 109 3.19 -4.26 4.23
C MET A 109 4.63 -4.20 4.75
N ARG A 110 5.62 -4.43 3.88
CA ARG A 110 7.03 -4.29 4.24
C ARG A 110 7.40 -2.84 4.59
N SER A 111 6.91 -1.85 3.83
CA SER A 111 7.14 -0.43 4.11
C SER A 111 6.56 -0.05 5.48
N TYR A 112 5.38 -0.57 5.81
CA TYR A 112 4.73 -0.37 7.10
C TYR A 112 5.59 -0.93 8.25
N ASP A 113 6.00 -2.19 8.15
CA ASP A 113 6.81 -2.85 9.19
C ASP A 113 8.15 -2.14 9.38
N SER A 114 8.80 -1.73 8.28
CA SER A 114 10.07 -1.00 8.33
C SER A 114 9.95 0.38 8.98
N ALA A 115 8.78 1.00 8.91
CA ALA A 115 8.53 2.29 9.53
C ALA A 115 8.13 2.17 11.01
N ALA A 116 7.65 0.99 11.45
CA ALA A 116 7.16 0.77 12.80
C ALA A 116 8.25 0.86 13.88
N GLU A 117 9.52 0.82 13.47
CA GLU A 117 10.68 1.04 14.34
C GLU A 117 10.91 2.53 14.66
N SER A 118 10.20 3.44 13.98
CA SER A 118 10.34 4.90 14.15
C SER A 118 9.20 5.51 14.97
N ALA A 119 9.54 6.38 15.92
CA ALA A 119 8.57 7.22 16.63
C ALA A 119 8.26 8.53 15.88
N ASP A 120 9.02 8.86 14.84
CA ASP A 120 8.86 10.10 14.07
C ASP A 120 7.70 9.98 13.05
N LEU A 121 7.25 11.13 12.54
CA LEU A 121 6.30 11.15 11.43
C LEU A 121 6.91 10.53 10.17
N VAL A 122 6.16 9.62 9.55
CA VAL A 122 6.53 8.96 8.30
C VAL A 122 5.47 9.24 7.25
N PHE A 123 5.87 9.82 6.12
CA PHE A 123 4.97 10.12 5.01
C PHE A 123 5.06 9.03 3.95
N PHE A 124 3.94 8.35 3.73
CA PHE A 124 3.87 7.24 2.79
C PHE A 124 3.37 7.71 1.43
N ASP A 125 4.12 7.33 0.39
CA ASP A 125 3.65 7.40 -0.99
C ASP A 125 2.71 6.22 -1.27
N ARG A 126 1.43 6.37 -0.93
CA ARG A 126 0.36 5.33 -0.91
C ARG A 126 0.43 4.38 0.28
N GLY A 127 -0.68 3.71 0.56
CA GLY A 127 -0.77 2.69 1.61
C GLY A 127 -1.53 1.45 1.15
N VAL A 128 -1.70 0.47 2.04
CA VAL A 128 -2.46 -0.76 1.73
C VAL A 128 -3.85 -0.50 1.11
N PRO A 129 -4.64 0.51 1.53
CA PRO A 129 -5.93 0.80 0.89
C PRO A 129 -5.83 1.23 -0.58
N ASP A 130 -4.69 1.76 -1.05
CA ASP A 130 -4.50 2.05 -2.49
C ASP A 130 -4.60 0.78 -3.36
N ILE A 131 -4.25 -0.40 -2.81
CA ILE A 131 -4.33 -1.67 -3.54
C ILE A 131 -5.80 -2.04 -3.80
N VAL A 132 -6.68 -1.81 -2.82
CA VAL A 132 -8.14 -1.99 -2.97
C VAL A 132 -8.64 -1.12 -4.13
N GLY A 133 -8.37 0.18 -4.08
CA GLY A 133 -8.82 1.10 -5.13
C GLY A 133 -8.18 0.83 -6.49
N TYR A 134 -6.94 0.31 -6.53
CA TYR A 134 -6.28 -0.09 -7.78
C TYR A 134 -6.97 -1.30 -8.43
N LEU A 135 -7.31 -2.33 -7.65
CA LEU A 135 -7.99 -3.52 -8.15
C LEU A 135 -9.38 -3.17 -8.69
N GLU A 136 -10.15 -2.37 -7.95
CA GLU A 136 -11.46 -1.88 -8.38
C GLU A 136 -11.37 -1.04 -9.67
N LEU A 137 -10.43 -0.10 -9.72
CA LEU A 137 -10.18 0.71 -10.92
C LEU A 137 -9.81 -0.16 -12.13
N SER A 138 -9.12 -1.28 -11.90
CA SER A 138 -8.71 -2.25 -12.92
C SER A 138 -9.83 -3.24 -13.28
N GLY A 139 -11.01 -3.14 -12.66
CA GLY A 139 -12.14 -4.05 -12.88
C GLY A 139 -11.89 -5.47 -12.35
N LEU A 140 -11.01 -5.62 -11.37
CA LEU A 140 -10.69 -6.89 -10.72
C LEU A 140 -11.43 -7.02 -9.39
N GLU A 141 -11.79 -8.25 -9.03
CA GLU A 141 -12.28 -8.57 -7.69
C GLU A 141 -11.17 -8.30 -6.67
N VAL A 142 -11.53 -7.70 -5.53
CA VAL A 142 -10.61 -7.48 -4.41
C VAL A 142 -10.55 -8.75 -3.57
N PRO A 143 -9.42 -9.48 -3.53
CA PRO A 143 -9.33 -10.71 -2.76
C PRO A 143 -9.52 -10.47 -1.25
N ALA A 144 -10.08 -11.46 -0.55
CA ALA A 144 -10.33 -11.37 0.89
C ALA A 144 -9.07 -11.05 1.73
N HIS A 145 -7.88 -11.50 1.30
CA HIS A 145 -6.64 -11.19 2.00
C HIS A 145 -6.22 -9.72 1.84
N VAL A 146 -6.59 -9.05 0.75
CA VAL A 146 -6.35 -7.61 0.55
C VAL A 146 -7.22 -6.80 1.52
N HIS A 147 -8.51 -7.14 1.64
CA HIS A 147 -9.38 -6.53 2.65
C HIS A 147 -8.86 -6.77 4.07
N LYS A 148 -8.43 -7.99 4.36
CA LYS A 148 -7.83 -8.33 5.65
C LYS A 148 -6.57 -7.48 5.92
N ALA A 149 -5.70 -7.33 4.94
CA ALA A 149 -4.51 -6.48 5.05
C ALA A 149 -4.88 -5.01 5.30
N ALA A 150 -5.87 -4.46 4.58
CA ALA A 150 -6.35 -3.08 4.80
C ALA A 150 -6.96 -2.87 6.22
N GLY A 151 -7.48 -3.95 6.81
CA GLY A 151 -7.89 -3.98 8.21
C GLY A 151 -6.72 -4.01 9.19
N ILE A 152 -5.68 -4.83 8.93
CA ILE A 152 -4.52 -5.01 9.82
C ILE A 152 -3.58 -3.81 9.79
N PHE A 153 -3.15 -3.39 8.60
CA PHE A 153 -2.10 -2.39 8.41
C PHE A 153 -2.71 -0.99 8.43
N ARG A 154 -3.06 -0.51 9.63
CA ARG A 154 -3.75 0.77 9.83
C ARG A 154 -2.78 1.94 9.99
N TYR A 155 -3.02 2.99 9.22
CA TYR A 155 -2.30 4.26 9.23
C TYR A 155 -3.06 5.29 10.08
N ASN A 156 -2.57 6.54 10.13
CA ASN A 156 -3.30 7.64 10.74
C ASN A 156 -4.74 7.72 10.18
N PRO A 157 -5.77 7.93 11.02
CA PRO A 157 -7.16 8.03 10.57
C PRO A 157 -7.40 9.13 9.52
N THR A 158 -6.58 10.17 9.52
CA THR A 158 -6.57 11.24 8.53
C THR A 158 -5.60 10.91 7.39
N VAL A 159 -6.14 10.85 6.17
CA VAL A 159 -5.40 10.59 4.95
C VAL A 159 -5.46 11.80 4.04
N PHE A 160 -4.32 12.19 3.48
CA PHE A 160 -4.25 13.31 2.55
C PHE A 160 -4.40 12.81 1.12
N ILE A 161 -5.45 13.28 0.43
CA ILE A 161 -5.71 12.94 -0.96
C ILE A 161 -5.39 14.13 -1.86
N LEU A 162 -4.61 13.87 -2.90
CA LEU A 162 -4.19 14.87 -3.85
C LEU A 162 -5.14 14.84 -5.07
N PRO A 163 -5.89 15.93 -5.32
CA PRO A 163 -6.85 15.95 -6.41
C PRO A 163 -6.14 16.00 -7.77
N PRO A 164 -6.80 15.59 -8.87
CA PRO A 164 -6.34 15.84 -10.21
C PRO A 164 -6.07 17.33 -10.39
N TRP A 165 -4.95 17.65 -11.01
CA TRP A 165 -4.49 19.03 -11.17
C TRP A 165 -4.06 19.28 -12.63
N PRO A 166 -5.01 19.64 -13.51
CA PRO A 166 -4.77 19.82 -14.94
C PRO A 166 -3.63 20.78 -15.27
N GLU A 167 -3.48 21.85 -14.49
CA GLU A 167 -2.52 22.93 -14.72
C GLU A 167 -1.06 22.49 -14.56
N ILE A 168 -0.80 21.41 -13.80
CA ILE A 168 0.54 20.82 -13.65
C ILE A 168 0.63 19.43 -14.29
N PHE A 169 -0.45 18.97 -14.92
CA PHE A 169 -0.53 17.66 -15.55
C PHE A 169 0.36 17.67 -16.80
N THR A 170 1.55 17.11 -16.65
CA THR A 170 2.49 16.86 -17.74
C THR A 170 2.49 15.37 -18.04
N GLN A 171 2.61 15.00 -19.31
CA GLN A 171 2.71 13.60 -19.68
C GLN A 171 4.02 13.04 -19.13
N ASP A 172 3.90 12.10 -18.20
CA ASP A 172 5.02 11.32 -17.70
C ASP A 172 5.49 10.37 -18.80
N THR A 173 6.80 10.33 -19.07
CA THR A 173 7.39 9.43 -20.07
C THR A 173 7.28 7.97 -19.67
N GLU A 174 7.09 7.67 -18.38
CA GLU A 174 6.92 6.31 -17.86
C GLU A 174 5.47 5.80 -17.98
N ARG A 175 4.45 6.68 -18.04
CA ARG A 175 3.04 6.28 -18.16
C ARG A 175 2.25 7.24 -19.06
N LYS A 176 1.76 6.73 -20.20
CA LYS A 176 0.78 7.45 -21.04
C LYS A 176 -0.55 7.53 -20.30
N GLN A 177 -0.76 8.59 -19.54
CA GLN A 177 -1.98 8.73 -18.72
C GLN A 177 -2.80 9.94 -19.15
N THR A 178 -4.11 9.77 -19.19
CA THR A 178 -5.06 10.84 -19.53
C THR A 178 -5.54 11.56 -18.26
N LEU A 179 -6.07 12.77 -18.42
CA LEU A 179 -6.71 13.47 -17.30
C LEU A 179 -7.89 12.65 -16.74
N GLU A 180 -8.65 12.01 -17.64
CA GLU A 180 -9.76 11.13 -17.28
C GLU A 180 -9.29 9.95 -16.41
N GLU A 181 -8.14 9.35 -16.70
CA GLU A 181 -7.56 8.31 -15.85
C GLU A 181 -7.16 8.85 -14.47
N ALA A 182 -6.65 10.08 -14.41
CA ALA A 182 -6.31 10.72 -13.14
C ALA A 182 -7.56 10.97 -12.28
N GLU A 183 -8.67 11.42 -12.90
CA GLU A 183 -9.96 11.61 -12.24
C GLU A 183 -10.56 10.27 -11.77
N ARG A 184 -10.59 9.25 -12.63
CA ARG A 184 -11.03 7.90 -12.26
C ARG A 184 -10.22 7.33 -11.11
N THR A 185 -8.90 7.53 -11.13
CA THR A 185 -8.02 7.12 -10.04
C THR A 185 -8.37 7.86 -8.75
N PHE A 186 -8.57 9.17 -8.82
CA PHE A 186 -8.96 9.96 -7.65
C PHE A 186 -10.25 9.44 -7.02
N HIS A 187 -11.30 9.21 -7.81
CA HIS A 187 -12.57 8.68 -7.31
C HIS A 187 -12.43 7.27 -6.72
N ALA A 188 -11.65 6.39 -7.36
CA ALA A 188 -11.36 5.06 -6.83
C ALA A 188 -10.64 5.13 -5.47
N MET A 189 -9.66 6.03 -5.31
CA MET A 189 -9.00 6.23 -4.02
C MET A 189 -9.95 6.82 -2.97
N VAL A 190 -10.82 7.75 -3.35
CA VAL A 190 -11.84 8.29 -2.43
C VAL A 190 -12.72 7.17 -1.88
N SER A 191 -13.23 6.28 -2.75
CA SER A 191 -14.06 5.15 -2.32
C SER A 191 -13.28 4.22 -1.40
N ALA A 192 -12.14 3.70 -1.87
CA ALA A 192 -11.35 2.71 -1.14
C ALA A 192 -10.96 3.16 0.26
N TYR A 193 -10.53 4.42 0.43
CA TYR A 193 -10.19 4.95 1.74
C TYR A 193 -11.42 5.22 2.62
N SER A 194 -12.51 5.71 2.04
CA SER A 194 -13.76 5.93 2.78
C SER A 194 -14.36 4.62 3.27
N ASP A 195 -14.37 3.59 2.44
CA ASP A 195 -14.86 2.24 2.74
C ASP A 195 -13.98 1.55 3.80
N CYS A 196 -12.69 1.88 3.84
CA CYS A 196 -11.78 1.48 4.92
C CYS A 196 -11.92 2.34 6.20
N GLY A 197 -12.82 3.32 6.24
CA GLY A 197 -13.10 4.15 7.41
C GLY A 197 -12.08 5.26 7.69
N TYR A 198 -11.36 5.74 6.69
CA TYR A 198 -10.45 6.88 6.81
C TYR A 198 -11.16 8.21 6.55
N ALA A 199 -10.71 9.27 7.22
CA ALA A 199 -11.11 10.64 6.94
C ALA A 199 -10.17 11.23 5.89
N LEU A 200 -10.71 11.64 4.75
CA LEU A 200 -9.93 12.22 3.66
C LEU A 200 -9.86 13.74 3.77
N VAL A 201 -8.64 14.27 3.69
CA VAL A 201 -8.37 15.70 3.58
C VAL A 201 -7.78 15.98 2.22
N GLU A 202 -8.49 16.77 1.41
CA GLU A 202 -8.00 17.18 0.10
C GLU A 202 -6.84 18.17 0.25
N VAL A 203 -5.71 17.87 -0.40
CA VAL A 203 -4.54 18.76 -0.41
C VAL A 203 -4.78 19.90 -1.40
N PRO A 204 -4.62 21.17 -0.99
CA PRO A 204 -4.88 22.31 -1.85
C PRO A 204 -3.96 22.36 -3.08
N ARG A 205 -4.50 22.87 -4.18
CA ARG A 205 -3.78 23.13 -5.45
C ARG A 205 -2.97 24.42 -5.38
N VAL A 206 -2.00 24.46 -4.48
CA VAL A 206 -1.11 25.60 -4.21
C VAL A 206 0.37 25.18 -4.39
N PRO A 207 1.34 26.12 -4.43
CA PRO A 207 2.76 25.77 -4.54
C PRO A 207 3.23 24.75 -3.50
N ILE A 208 4.26 23.97 -3.84
CA ILE A 208 4.75 22.85 -3.01
C ILE A 208 5.07 23.28 -1.57
N SER A 209 5.67 24.47 -1.40
CA SER A 209 5.99 25.00 -0.06
C SER A 209 4.76 25.16 0.82
N GLU A 210 3.67 25.67 0.25
CA GLU A 210 2.40 25.88 0.94
C GLU A 210 1.67 24.55 1.20
N ARG A 211 1.76 23.60 0.27
CA ARG A 211 1.24 22.24 0.47
C ARG A 211 1.92 21.54 1.65
N VAL A 212 3.24 21.68 1.79
CA VAL A 212 3.95 21.12 2.94
C VAL A 212 3.53 21.80 4.24
N ALA A 213 3.41 23.12 4.26
CA ALA A 213 2.92 23.84 5.44
C ALA A 213 1.52 23.35 5.84
N PHE A 214 0.60 23.24 4.86
CA PHE A 214 -0.74 22.72 5.06
C PHE A 214 -0.76 21.32 5.69
N LEU A 215 0.08 20.38 5.18
CA LEU A 215 0.16 19.03 5.74
C LEU A 215 0.60 19.06 7.21
N VAL A 216 1.70 19.76 7.51
CA VAL A 216 2.27 19.83 8.86
C VAL A 216 1.33 20.50 9.84
N GLU A 217 0.70 21.61 9.45
CA GLU A 217 -0.29 22.32 10.27
C GLU A 217 -1.51 21.45 10.54
N THR A 218 -2.02 20.73 9.53
CA THR A 218 -3.17 19.83 9.70
C THR A 218 -2.83 18.68 10.66
N ILE A 219 -1.65 18.07 10.53
CA ILE A 219 -1.21 16.98 11.44
C ILE A 219 -1.07 17.51 12.88
N GLY A 220 -0.44 18.67 13.05
CA GLY A 220 -0.24 19.30 14.36
C GLY A 220 -1.53 19.79 15.03
N ALA A 221 -2.60 20.02 14.26
CA ALA A 221 -3.91 20.39 14.80
C ALA A 221 -4.77 19.18 15.19
N VAL A 222 -4.44 17.98 14.70
CA VAL A 222 -5.19 16.73 14.92
C VAL A 222 -4.54 15.84 15.99
N THR A 223 -3.29 16.15 16.39
CA THR A 223 -2.52 15.44 17.43
C THR A 223 -2.65 16.14 18.78
#